data_AF-A0A1F8YDJ0-F1
#
_entry.id   AF-A0A1F8YDJ0-F1
#
_cell.length_a   1.000
_cell.length_b   1.000
_cell.length_c   1.000
_cell.angle_alpha   90.00
_cell.angle_beta   90.00
_cell.angle_gamma   90.00
#
_symmetry.space_group_name_H-M   'P 1'
#
loop_
_entity.id
_entity.type
_entity.pdbx_description
1 polymer ?
#
loop_
_entity_poly.entity_id
_entity_poly.type
_entity_poly.pdbx_seq_one_letter_code
_entity_poly.pdbx_strand_id
1 'polypeptide(L)'
;MKKVFLGIIAVIVSFSISTGIFAAEKKEAAKAPAKTEDKSKPTAGMYWDKWEKGTAKGLVPPCGINVLPLGGDDILQATVDTYCAVKPGQYYSFINPAVMKIYKERGDKYPDGKTGILEFKDIGVAFTTDHKGGKPIYDVVSLKDGKSAASKDKGHPLNPETCANCHAGFKGVCKGYICGNRN
;
A
#
# COMPACT_ATOMS: atom_id res chain seq x y z
N MET A 1 -64.78 -5.01 32.40
CA MET A 1 -65.91 -4.79 31.48
C MET A 1 -65.64 -5.50 30.16
N LYS A 2 -66.59 -6.33 29.72
CA LYS A 2 -66.93 -6.77 28.33
C LYS A 2 -65.78 -7.19 27.38
N LYS A 3 -65.64 -8.50 27.11
CA LYS A 3 -66.10 -9.28 25.91
C LYS A 3 -65.16 -9.12 24.69
N VAL A 4 -64.32 -10.13 24.39
CA VAL A 4 -64.52 -11.28 23.45
C VAL A 4 -64.45 -10.86 21.98
N PHE A 5 -63.53 -11.45 21.19
CA PHE A 5 -63.71 -12.19 19.92
C PHE A 5 -62.31 -12.55 19.35
N LEU A 6 -61.85 -13.81 19.41
CA LEU A 6 -62.07 -14.92 18.45
C LEU A 6 -61.38 -14.70 17.09
N GLY A 7 -60.39 -15.55 16.80
CA GLY A 7 -59.71 -15.63 15.51
C GLY A 7 -58.71 -16.80 15.47
N ILE A 8 -59.21 -18.02 15.71
CA ILE A 8 -58.49 -19.28 15.52
C ILE A 8 -58.56 -19.63 14.02
N ILE A 9 -57.42 -19.81 13.36
CA ILE A 9 -57.33 -20.70 12.19
C ILE A 9 -56.29 -21.77 12.53
N ALA A 10 -56.81 -22.92 12.93
CA ALA A 10 -56.10 -24.19 12.90
C ALA A 10 -56.21 -24.74 11.47
N VAL A 11 -55.08 -25.11 10.87
CA VAL A 11 -55.07 -26.10 9.78
C VAL A 11 -54.26 -27.29 10.27
N ILE A 12 -54.93 -28.43 10.16
CA ILE A 12 -54.62 -29.74 10.72
C ILE A 12 -53.61 -30.46 9.81
N VAL A 13 -52.53 -30.91 10.47
CA VAL A 13 -51.89 -32.24 10.41
C VAL A 13 -51.71 -32.91 9.05
N SER A 14 -50.48 -33.31 8.77
CA SER A 14 -50.18 -34.68 8.33
C SER A 14 -48.76 -35.07 8.77
N PHE A 15 -48.70 -35.83 9.86
CA PHE A 15 -47.54 -36.64 10.20
C PHE A 15 -47.49 -37.82 9.21
N SER A 16 -46.32 -38.05 8.63
CA SER A 16 -45.96 -39.37 8.11
C SER A 16 -44.54 -39.64 8.58
N ILE A 17 -44.45 -40.36 9.70
CA ILE A 17 -43.23 -41.06 10.11
C ILE A 17 -43.29 -42.40 9.41
N SER A 18 -42.41 -42.58 8.42
CA SER A 18 -42.00 -43.91 7.98
C SER A 18 -40.57 -44.13 8.41
N THR A 19 -40.41 -45.06 9.35
CA THR A 19 -39.17 -45.68 9.75
C THR A 19 -38.55 -46.42 8.56
N GLY A 20 -37.22 -46.35 8.40
CA GLY A 20 -36.55 -47.19 7.42
C GLY A 20 -35.10 -46.82 7.07
N ILE A 21 -34.18 -47.38 7.85
CA ILE A 21 -32.97 -48.09 7.37
C ILE A 21 -31.87 -47.28 6.64
N PHE A 22 -30.67 -47.40 7.23
CA PHE A 22 -29.37 -47.12 6.64
C PHE A 22 -29.23 -47.62 5.19
N ALA A 23 -28.87 -46.72 4.27
CA ALA A 23 -28.10 -47.07 3.08
C ALA A 23 -27.29 -45.86 2.63
N ALA A 24 -25.98 -46.09 2.51
CA ALA A 24 -25.01 -45.14 2.00
C ALA A 24 -25.29 -44.81 0.53
N GLU A 25 -25.26 -43.52 0.17
CA GLU A 25 -25.09 -43.12 -1.22
C GLU A 25 -24.23 -41.85 -1.32
N LYS A 26 -22.99 -42.09 -1.73
CA LYS A 26 -22.08 -41.13 -2.34
C LYS A 26 -22.72 -40.66 -3.65
N LYS A 27 -23.23 -39.43 -3.69
CA LYS A 27 -23.57 -38.74 -4.93
C LYS A 27 -22.92 -37.36 -4.95
N GLU A 28 -22.07 -37.19 -5.96
CA GLU A 28 -21.34 -35.99 -6.31
C GLU A 28 -22.25 -34.76 -6.31
N ALA A 29 -21.88 -33.76 -5.51
CA ALA A 29 -22.40 -32.42 -5.67
C ALA A 29 -21.86 -31.85 -6.98
N ALA A 30 -22.77 -31.55 -7.90
CA ALA A 30 -22.52 -30.82 -9.13
C ALA A 30 -21.82 -29.49 -8.80
N LYS A 31 -20.53 -29.40 -9.13
CA LYS A 31 -19.75 -28.18 -9.05
C LYS A 31 -20.14 -27.29 -10.22
N ALA A 32 -20.89 -26.23 -9.94
CA ALA A 32 -21.03 -25.10 -10.85
C ALA A 32 -19.62 -24.64 -11.27
N PRO A 33 -19.37 -24.34 -12.56
CA PRO A 33 -18.08 -23.83 -12.97
C PRO A 33 -17.90 -22.44 -12.37
N ALA A 34 -17.13 -22.37 -11.29
CA ALA A 34 -16.54 -21.12 -10.83
C ALA A 34 -15.73 -20.57 -12.01
N LYS A 35 -16.17 -19.42 -12.55
CA LYS A 35 -15.31 -18.57 -13.36
C LYS A 35 -14.08 -18.26 -12.50
N THR A 36 -13.00 -18.98 -12.73
CA THR A 36 -11.66 -18.57 -12.35
C THR A 36 -11.37 -17.29 -13.13
N GLU A 37 -11.65 -16.15 -12.49
CA GLU A 37 -10.92 -14.93 -12.79
C GLU A 37 -9.47 -15.22 -12.46
N ASP A 38 -8.67 -15.46 -13.50
CA ASP A 38 -7.23 -15.48 -13.44
C ASP A 38 -6.75 -14.11 -12.94
N LYS A 39 -6.40 -14.06 -11.65
CA LYS A 39 -5.87 -12.87 -10.96
C LYS A 39 -4.43 -13.10 -10.54
N SER A 40 -3.51 -13.16 -11.50
CA SER A 40 -2.19 -12.54 -11.31
C SER A 40 -1.30 -12.75 -12.52
N LYS A 41 -1.56 -12.00 -13.58
CA LYS A 41 -0.49 -11.52 -14.44
C LYS A 41 -0.41 -10.01 -14.21
N PRO A 42 0.76 -9.41 -13.91
CA PRO A 42 0.87 -7.97 -13.79
C PRO A 42 0.49 -7.37 -15.14
N THR A 43 -0.66 -6.70 -15.19
CA THR A 43 -1.11 -5.96 -16.36
C THR A 43 -0.35 -4.65 -16.43
N ALA A 44 0.64 -4.59 -17.33
CA ALA A 44 1.57 -3.50 -17.58
C ALA A 44 2.65 -3.27 -16.50
N GLY A 45 3.91 -3.19 -16.91
CA GLY A 45 5.03 -2.79 -16.05
C GLY A 45 4.82 -1.38 -15.49
N MET A 46 5.48 -1.07 -14.37
CA MET A 46 5.38 0.25 -13.77
C MET A 46 6.03 1.29 -14.69
N TYR A 47 5.51 2.53 -14.71
CA TYR A 47 6.00 3.53 -15.66
C TYR A 47 7.49 3.90 -15.44
N TRP A 48 8.03 3.65 -14.25
CA TRP A 48 9.44 3.88 -13.92
C TRP A 48 10.35 2.70 -14.24
N ASP A 49 9.84 1.59 -14.80
CA ASP A 49 10.66 0.44 -15.20
C ASP A 49 11.74 0.81 -16.22
N LYS A 50 11.55 1.93 -16.93
CA LYS A 50 12.49 2.49 -17.91
C LYS A 50 13.41 3.57 -17.34
N TRP A 51 13.27 3.90 -16.05
CA TRP A 51 14.08 4.93 -15.41
C TRP A 51 15.38 4.33 -14.90
N GLU A 52 16.41 5.17 -14.81
CA GLU A 52 17.64 4.78 -14.13
C GLU A 52 17.35 4.56 -12.64
N LYS A 53 17.92 3.48 -12.09
CA LYS A 53 17.95 3.29 -10.64
C LYS A 53 18.73 4.44 -10.03
N GLY A 54 18.09 5.12 -9.10
CA GLY A 54 18.76 6.05 -8.23
C GLY A 54 19.79 5.33 -7.36
N THR A 55 20.65 6.12 -6.76
CA THR A 55 21.76 5.67 -5.91
C THR A 55 21.31 5.29 -4.50
N ALA A 56 20.12 5.73 -4.08
CA ALA A 56 19.54 5.33 -2.80
C ALA A 56 18.95 3.92 -2.92
N LYS A 57 19.66 2.94 -2.35
CA LYS A 57 19.21 1.57 -2.17
C LYS A 57 19.59 1.14 -0.75
N GLY A 58 18.74 0.35 -0.10
CA GLY A 58 19.02 -0.06 1.27
C GLY A 58 17.91 -0.88 1.89
N LEU A 59 18.12 -1.26 3.14
CA LEU A 59 17.15 -1.93 3.97
C LEU A 59 16.63 -0.90 4.98
N VAL A 60 15.32 -0.82 5.21
CA VAL A 60 14.80 -0.17 6.41
C VAL A 60 14.89 -1.19 7.54
N PRO A 61 15.71 -0.95 8.59
CA PRO A 61 15.84 -1.87 9.70
C PRO A 61 14.51 -2.18 10.41
N PRO A 62 14.43 -3.30 11.14
CA PRO A 62 13.28 -3.62 11.98
C PRO A 62 12.98 -2.54 13.02
N CYS A 63 11.75 -2.57 13.54
CA CYS A 63 11.29 -1.69 14.61
C CYS A 63 12.22 -1.74 15.83
N GLY A 64 12.48 -0.58 16.45
CA GLY A 64 13.25 -0.46 17.68
C GLY A 64 14.77 -0.51 17.50
N ILE A 65 15.26 -0.63 16.26
CA ILE A 65 16.69 -0.51 15.98
C ILE A 65 17.10 0.96 16.01
N ASN A 66 18.05 1.29 16.89
CA ASN A 66 18.76 2.56 16.85
C ASN A 66 19.89 2.48 15.81
N VAL A 67 19.74 3.21 14.70
CA VAL A 67 20.69 3.19 13.58
C VAL A 67 21.84 4.17 13.75
N LEU A 68 21.71 5.16 14.63
CA LEU A 68 22.74 6.19 14.86
C LEU A 68 24.11 5.59 15.26
N PRO A 69 24.22 4.66 16.24
CA PRO A 69 25.50 4.05 16.59
C PRO A 69 26.05 3.10 15.51
N LEU A 70 25.23 2.77 14.50
CA LEU A 70 25.59 1.89 13.38
C LEU A 70 26.01 2.67 12.14
N GLY A 71 26.20 4.00 12.26
CA GLY A 71 26.54 4.88 11.13
C GLY A 71 25.35 5.33 10.30
N GLY A 72 24.12 5.08 10.76
CA GLY A 72 22.92 5.72 10.22
C GLY A 72 22.80 7.17 10.68
N ASP A 73 21.88 7.90 10.05
CA ASP A 73 21.61 9.31 10.37
C ASP A 73 20.15 9.50 10.85
N ASP A 74 19.81 10.73 11.25
CA ASP A 74 18.51 11.05 11.86
C ASP A 74 17.32 10.74 10.95
N ILE A 75 17.47 10.89 9.63
CA ILE A 75 16.40 10.56 8.68
C ILE A 75 16.24 9.06 8.59
N LEU A 76 17.33 8.27 8.60
CA LEU A 76 17.21 6.81 8.61
C LEU A 76 16.55 6.36 9.91
N GLN A 77 16.90 6.96 11.05
CA GLN A 77 16.25 6.68 12.32
C GLN A 77 14.74 7.00 12.25
N ALA A 78 14.37 8.19 11.78
CA ALA A 78 12.97 8.56 11.63
C ALA A 78 12.22 7.69 10.61
N THR A 79 12.91 7.17 9.59
CA THR A 79 12.35 6.20 8.66
C THR A 79 12.04 4.88 9.37
N VAL A 80 12.95 4.37 10.20
CA VAL A 80 12.71 3.17 11.03
C VAL A 80 11.51 3.39 11.94
N ASP A 81 11.47 4.52 12.64
CA ASP A 81 10.42 4.84 13.61
C ASP A 81 9.06 4.99 12.92
N THR A 82 9.02 5.67 11.78
CA THR A 82 7.79 5.95 11.02
C THR A 82 7.21 4.67 10.41
N TYR A 83 8.03 3.87 9.75
CA TYR A 83 7.56 2.73 8.96
C TYR A 83 7.61 1.40 9.73
N CYS A 84 7.85 1.44 11.04
CA CYS A 84 7.98 0.26 11.88
C CYS A 84 6.77 -0.70 11.77
N ALA A 85 5.55 -0.16 11.70
CA ALA A 85 4.32 -0.94 11.64
C ALA A 85 4.14 -1.68 10.31
N VAL A 86 4.73 -1.15 9.23
CA VAL A 86 4.58 -1.72 7.87
C VAL A 86 5.76 -2.55 7.43
N LYS A 87 6.89 -2.53 8.16
CA LYS A 87 8.08 -3.38 7.92
C LYS A 87 8.49 -3.41 6.44
N PRO A 88 8.84 -2.25 5.87
CA PRO A 88 8.85 -2.07 4.42
C PRO A 88 10.01 -2.82 3.72
N GLY A 89 11.03 -3.25 4.47
CA GLY A 89 12.08 -4.12 3.96
C GLY A 89 13.04 -3.41 3.03
N GLN A 90 13.47 -4.12 1.98
CA GLN A 90 14.44 -3.62 1.01
C GLN A 90 13.78 -2.59 0.08
N TYR A 91 14.52 -1.51 -0.21
CA TYR A 91 14.07 -0.48 -1.14
C TYR A 91 15.07 -0.18 -2.27
N TYR A 92 14.52 0.34 -3.35
CA TYR A 92 15.24 0.88 -4.49
C TYR A 92 14.66 2.23 -4.89
N SER A 93 15.51 3.24 -5.11
CA SER A 93 15.05 4.51 -5.67
C SER A 93 15.15 4.55 -7.18
N PHE A 94 14.28 5.35 -7.80
CA PHE A 94 14.30 5.69 -9.22
C PHE A 94 14.05 7.18 -9.34
N ILE A 95 14.79 7.85 -10.23
CA ILE A 95 14.63 9.28 -10.48
C ILE A 95 14.28 9.48 -11.95
N ASN A 96 13.29 10.32 -12.23
CA ASN A 96 12.90 10.63 -13.60
C ASN A 96 14.11 11.23 -14.35
N PRO A 97 14.56 10.65 -15.48
CA PRO A 97 15.68 11.18 -16.25
C PRO A 97 15.52 12.66 -16.62
N ALA A 98 14.29 13.13 -16.84
CA ALA A 98 13.98 14.51 -17.18
C ALA A 98 14.35 15.52 -16.07
N VAL A 99 14.43 15.08 -14.81
CA VAL A 99 14.77 15.94 -13.66
C VAL A 99 16.09 15.55 -12.99
N MET A 100 16.81 14.59 -13.58
CA MET A 100 18.06 14.04 -13.00
C MET A 100 19.13 15.13 -12.79
N LYS A 101 19.21 16.12 -13.69
CA LYS A 101 20.12 17.27 -13.52
C LYS A 101 19.81 18.05 -12.24
N ILE A 102 18.53 18.39 -12.04
CA ILE A 102 18.05 19.13 -10.85
C ILE A 102 18.35 18.31 -9.58
N TYR A 103 18.08 17.01 -9.62
CA TYR A 103 18.37 16.10 -8.50
C TYR A 103 19.87 16.09 -8.14
N LYS A 104 20.75 15.90 -9.13
CA LYS A 104 22.21 15.87 -8.94
C LYS A 104 22.76 17.20 -8.40
N GLU A 105 22.22 18.31 -8.86
CA GLU A 105 22.60 19.67 -8.41
C GLU A 105 21.96 20.05 -7.06
N ARG A 106 21.16 19.16 -6.45
CA ARG A 106 20.34 19.45 -5.26
C ARG A 106 19.52 20.74 -5.44
N GLY A 107 18.89 20.87 -6.61
CA GLY A 107 17.99 21.96 -6.93
C GLY A 107 16.62 21.83 -6.25
N ASP A 108 15.84 22.91 -6.26
CA ASP A 108 14.51 22.98 -5.65
C ASP A 108 13.39 23.35 -6.63
N LYS A 109 13.72 23.60 -7.89
CA LYS A 109 12.78 24.01 -8.94
C LYS A 109 12.42 22.84 -9.85
N TYR A 110 11.66 21.89 -9.34
CA TYR A 110 11.14 20.79 -10.14
C TYR A 110 9.95 21.24 -11.01
N PRO A 111 9.91 20.84 -12.30
CA PRO A 111 8.75 21.10 -13.15
C PRO A 111 7.55 20.23 -12.74
N ASP A 112 6.37 20.59 -13.21
CA ASP A 112 5.17 19.80 -13.00
C ASP A 112 5.32 18.39 -13.60
N GLY A 113 4.91 17.38 -12.83
CA GLY A 113 4.96 15.98 -13.23
C GLY A 113 5.83 15.11 -12.32
N LYS A 114 6.20 13.93 -12.83
CA LYS A 114 6.80 12.87 -12.01
C LYS A 114 8.26 13.11 -11.71
N THR A 115 8.67 12.91 -10.46
CA THR A 115 10.01 13.26 -9.99
C THR A 115 10.81 12.05 -9.57
N GLY A 116 10.31 11.26 -8.62
CA GLY A 116 11.06 10.15 -8.05
C GLY A 116 10.15 9.08 -7.43
N ILE A 117 10.71 7.89 -7.29
CA ILE A 117 10.06 6.70 -6.76
C ILE A 117 10.97 6.06 -5.71
N LEU A 118 10.37 5.56 -4.65
CA LEU A 118 10.99 4.65 -3.70
C LEU A 118 10.17 3.34 -3.67
N GLU A 119 10.70 2.30 -4.29
CA GLU A 119 10.01 1.02 -4.46
C GLU A 119 10.33 0.06 -3.31
N PHE A 120 9.29 -0.53 -2.71
CA PHE A 120 9.37 -1.52 -1.64
C PHE A 120 8.66 -2.81 -2.08
N LYS A 121 9.43 -3.73 -2.67
CA LYS A 121 8.88 -4.97 -3.24
C LYS A 121 8.28 -5.90 -2.18
N ASP A 122 8.89 -5.92 -0.99
CA ASP A 122 8.49 -6.82 0.10
C ASP A 122 7.05 -6.56 0.58
N ILE A 123 6.60 -5.31 0.48
CA ILE A 123 5.24 -4.89 0.83
C ILE A 123 4.37 -4.52 -0.38
N GLY A 124 4.87 -4.74 -1.60
CA GLY A 124 4.10 -4.58 -2.83
C GLY A 124 3.67 -3.14 -3.14
N VAL A 125 4.40 -2.13 -2.67
CA VAL A 125 4.09 -0.71 -2.92
C VAL A 125 5.31 0.09 -3.39
N ALA A 126 5.05 1.27 -3.95
CA ALA A 126 6.07 2.29 -4.17
C ALA A 126 5.59 3.64 -3.65
N PHE A 127 6.48 4.39 -3.03
CA PHE A 127 6.24 5.78 -2.66
C PHE A 127 6.62 6.67 -3.83
N THR A 128 5.70 7.52 -4.25
CA THR A 128 5.88 8.36 -5.43
C THR A 128 5.92 9.82 -5.04
N THR A 129 6.83 10.56 -5.65
CA THR A 129 6.85 12.03 -5.58
C THR A 129 6.66 12.60 -6.97
N ASP A 130 5.61 13.41 -7.10
CA ASP A 130 5.35 14.28 -8.24
C ASP A 130 5.46 15.74 -7.80
N HIS A 131 5.46 16.68 -8.74
CA HIS A 131 5.37 18.11 -8.49
C HIS A 131 4.20 18.73 -9.27
N LYS A 132 3.57 19.74 -8.67
CA LYS A 132 2.56 20.59 -9.33
C LYS A 132 2.60 22.00 -8.78
N GLY A 133 2.76 23.00 -9.65
CA GLY A 133 2.93 24.40 -9.26
C GLY A 133 4.14 24.59 -8.33
N GLY A 134 5.21 23.82 -8.54
CA GLY A 134 6.42 23.84 -7.69
C GLY A 134 6.24 23.23 -6.29
N LYS A 135 5.11 22.58 -6.00
CA LYS A 135 4.86 21.88 -4.73
C LYS A 135 4.89 20.37 -4.93
N PRO A 136 5.43 19.60 -3.96
CA PRO A 136 5.45 18.15 -4.06
C PRO A 136 4.04 17.58 -3.86
N ILE A 137 3.76 16.47 -4.53
CA ILE A 137 2.60 15.62 -4.31
C ILE A 137 3.14 14.23 -4.00
N TYR A 138 2.80 13.70 -2.83
CA TYR A 138 3.18 12.36 -2.42
C TYR A 138 2.00 11.40 -2.58
N ASP A 139 2.31 10.16 -2.92
CA ASP A 139 1.35 9.07 -2.92
C ASP A 139 2.08 7.75 -2.62
N VAL A 140 1.30 6.73 -2.27
CA VAL A 140 1.76 5.35 -2.18
C VAL A 140 0.95 4.58 -3.19
N VAL A 141 1.59 3.92 -4.15
CA VAL A 141 0.90 3.15 -5.20
C VAL A 141 1.17 1.65 -5.06
N SER A 142 0.19 0.82 -5.39
CA SER A 142 0.37 -0.62 -5.45
C SER A 142 1.20 -1.01 -6.65
N LEU A 143 2.19 -1.89 -6.47
CA LEU A 143 2.95 -2.51 -7.57
C LEU A 143 2.11 -3.49 -8.40
N LYS A 144 0.90 -3.84 -7.94
CA LYS A 144 0.01 -4.77 -8.63
C LYS A 144 -0.70 -4.12 -9.81
N ASP A 145 -1.20 -2.90 -9.63
CA ASP A 145 -2.06 -2.21 -10.60
C ASP A 145 -1.79 -0.71 -10.74
N GLY A 146 -0.78 -0.18 -10.05
CA GLY A 146 -0.38 1.23 -10.11
C GLY A 146 -1.37 2.20 -9.46
N LYS A 147 -2.43 1.70 -8.80
CA LYS A 147 -3.40 2.57 -8.12
C LYS A 147 -2.89 2.98 -6.75
N SER A 148 -3.37 4.13 -6.28
CA SER A 148 -3.08 4.59 -4.92
C SER A 148 -3.52 3.54 -3.89
N ALA A 149 -2.57 3.15 -3.06
CA ALA A 149 -2.70 2.36 -1.84
C ALA A 149 -2.43 3.23 -0.60
N ALA A 150 -2.43 4.57 -0.74
CA ALA A 150 -2.26 5.49 0.35
C ALA A 150 -3.35 5.29 1.41
N SER A 151 -2.94 5.28 2.68
CA SER A 151 -3.90 5.30 3.77
C SER A 151 -4.58 6.66 3.87
N LYS A 152 -5.87 6.65 4.19
CA LYS A 152 -6.66 7.86 4.48
C LYS A 152 -6.56 8.26 5.95
N ASP A 153 -6.05 7.38 6.81
CA ASP A 153 -5.95 7.62 8.25
C ASP A 153 -4.76 8.55 8.53
N LYS A 154 -5.02 9.64 9.25
CA LYS A 154 -3.96 10.58 9.64
C LYS A 154 -2.94 9.90 10.55
N GLY A 155 -1.66 10.18 10.32
CA GLY A 155 -0.56 9.56 11.07
C GLY A 155 -0.26 8.12 10.68
N HIS A 156 -1.01 7.52 9.74
CA HIS A 156 -0.64 6.21 9.21
C HIS A 156 0.68 6.32 8.41
N PRO A 157 1.59 5.34 8.49
CA PRO A 157 2.89 5.41 7.81
C PRO A 157 2.78 5.62 6.29
N LEU A 158 1.76 5.03 5.67
CA LEU A 158 1.48 5.14 4.23
C LEU A 158 0.56 6.33 3.85
N ASN A 159 0.34 7.29 4.75
CA ASN A 159 -0.44 8.49 4.44
C ASN A 159 0.48 9.55 3.77
N PRO A 160 0.06 10.21 2.68
CA PRO A 160 0.82 11.29 2.03
C PRO A 160 1.24 12.45 2.97
N GLU A 161 0.44 12.73 4.00
CA GLU A 161 0.76 13.73 5.03
C GLU A 161 2.01 13.32 5.83
N THR A 162 2.18 12.02 6.12
CA THR A 162 3.38 11.48 6.79
C THR A 162 4.61 11.73 5.92
N CYS A 163 4.50 11.53 4.60
CA CYS A 163 5.58 11.84 3.65
C CYS A 163 5.92 13.33 3.67
N ALA A 164 4.91 14.19 3.59
CA ALA A 164 5.09 15.65 3.60
C ALA A 164 5.76 16.14 4.88
N ASN A 165 5.32 15.65 6.03
CA ASN A 165 5.86 16.03 7.34
C ASN A 165 7.32 15.59 7.49
N CYS A 166 7.65 14.35 7.07
CA CYS A 166 9.02 13.87 7.07
C CYS A 166 9.93 14.73 6.17
N HIS A 167 9.54 14.97 4.92
CA HIS A 167 10.33 15.77 3.98
C HIS A 167 10.47 17.25 4.39
N ALA A 168 9.49 17.80 5.11
CA ALA A 168 9.56 19.16 5.65
C ALA A 168 10.39 19.24 6.96
N GLY A 169 10.45 18.16 7.74
CA GLY A 169 11.14 18.09 9.02
C GLY A 169 12.66 18.11 8.90
N PHE A 170 13.22 17.52 7.84
CA PHE A 170 14.66 17.39 7.64
C PHE A 170 15.24 18.47 6.72
N LYS A 171 15.09 19.73 7.14
CA LYS A 171 15.59 20.91 6.41
C LYS A 171 17.09 20.80 6.17
N GLY A 172 17.52 21.06 4.93
CA GLY A 172 18.93 21.05 4.53
C GLY A 172 19.42 19.73 3.94
N VAL A 173 18.79 18.59 4.29
CA VAL A 173 19.08 17.30 3.64
C VAL A 173 18.16 17.09 2.45
N CYS A 174 16.86 17.31 2.63
CA CYS A 174 15.86 17.22 1.57
C CYS A 174 15.63 18.61 0.97
N LYS A 175 16.12 18.84 -0.26
CA LYS A 175 15.99 20.11 -0.98
C LYS A 175 15.10 19.91 -2.20
N GLY A 176 14.17 20.84 -2.42
CA GLY A 176 13.10 20.62 -3.39
C GLY A 176 12.25 19.41 -3.04
N TYR A 177 12.10 19.11 -1.75
CA TYR A 177 11.24 18.03 -1.27
C TYR A 177 11.64 16.62 -1.75
N ILE A 178 12.88 16.46 -2.23
CA ILE A 178 13.51 15.17 -2.48
C ILE A 178 14.77 15.11 -1.63
N CYS A 179 14.92 14.02 -0.88
CA CYS A 179 16.15 13.77 -0.13
C CYS A 179 17.23 13.35 -1.13
N GLY A 180 18.31 14.12 -1.20
CA GLY A 180 19.42 13.84 -2.11
C GLY A 180 20.18 12.57 -1.71
N ASN A 181 21.24 12.26 -2.46
CA ASN A 181 22.18 11.23 -2.01
C ASN A 181 22.70 11.57 -0.63
N ARG A 182 22.36 10.68 0.30
CA ARG A 182 22.92 10.62 1.63
C ARG A 182 24.32 10.04 1.43
N ASN A 183 25.34 10.89 1.54
CA ASN A 183 26.72 10.46 1.56
C ASN A 183 27.09 10.04 2.97
#